data_AF-A4F2M0-F1
#
_entry.id   AF-A4F2M0-F1
#
_cell.length_a   1.000
_cell.length_b   1.000
_cell.length_c   1.000
_cell.angle_alpha   90.00
_cell.angle_beta   90.00
_cell.angle_gamma   90.00
#
_symmetry.space_group_name_H-M   'P 1'
#
loop_
_entity.id
_entity.type
_entity.pdbx_description
1 polymer ?
#
loop_
_entity_poly.entity_id
_entity_poly.type
_entity_poly.pdbx_seq_one_letter_code
_entity_poly.pdbx_strand_id
1 'polypeptide(L)'
;QGLLNHGDSPYIRAVGFLYLRYVGDPRSLWGWFEQYVTDEEEFAPGCNGKKTTMGVFVCDLLLDQYYFDTLFPRIPVPVLRQITANLERMKLSVQPAGVTGTGGRHSSDDTARRPPSVKAALSVS
;
A
#
# COMPACT_ATOMS: atom_id res chain seq x y z
N GLN A 1 1.84 -23.50 14.00
CA GLN A 1 1.60 -22.05 14.15
C GLN A 1 2.55 -21.33 13.20
N GLY A 2 2.06 -20.38 12.41
CA GLY A 2 2.85 -19.64 11.42
C GLY A 2 3.11 -18.20 11.88
N LEU A 3 4.16 -17.56 11.32
CA LEU A 3 4.66 -16.23 11.69
C LEU A 3 3.57 -15.14 11.73
N LEU A 4 2.56 -15.22 10.87
CA LEU A 4 1.48 -14.23 10.76
C LEU A 4 0.38 -14.37 11.84
N ASN A 5 0.26 -15.54 12.46
CA ASN A 5 -0.72 -15.82 13.51
C ASN A 5 -0.11 -15.72 14.92
N HIS A 6 1.08 -15.13 15.03
CA HIS A 6 1.77 -15.02 16.29
C HIS A 6 1.22 -13.86 17.12
N GLY A 7 0.55 -14.16 18.22
CA GLY A 7 -0.11 -13.17 19.08
C GLY A 7 0.84 -12.38 20.01
N ASP A 8 2.12 -12.76 20.10
CA ASP A 8 3.02 -12.16 21.09
C ASP A 8 3.47 -10.74 20.72
N SER A 9 3.53 -10.40 19.42
CA SER A 9 4.00 -9.09 18.99
C SER A 9 3.55 -8.72 17.58
N PRO A 10 2.98 -7.52 17.38
CA PRO A 10 2.59 -7.05 16.05
C PRO A 10 3.81 -6.85 15.13
N TYR A 11 5.01 -6.62 15.70
CA TYR A 11 6.25 -6.48 14.93
C TYR A 11 6.68 -7.79 14.25
N ILE A 12 6.46 -8.94 14.91
CA ILE A 12 6.75 -10.26 14.31
C ILE A 12 5.85 -10.47 13.09
N ARG A 13 4.56 -10.14 13.22
CA ARG A 13 3.59 -10.23 12.12
C ARG A 13 3.96 -9.27 10.98
N ALA A 14 4.31 -8.03 11.31
CA ALA A 14 4.76 -7.03 10.34
C ALA A 14 5.96 -7.52 9.51
N VAL A 15 6.96 -8.13 10.14
CA VAL A 15 8.11 -8.74 9.43
C VAL A 15 7.65 -9.86 8.49
N GLY A 16 6.68 -10.69 8.90
CA GLY A 16 6.10 -11.72 8.05
C GLY A 16 5.40 -11.16 6.81
N PHE A 17 4.60 -10.09 6.96
CA PHE A 17 3.96 -9.43 5.81
C PHE A 17 4.98 -8.76 4.89
N LEU A 18 6.03 -8.15 5.45
CA LEU A 18 7.12 -7.59 4.65
C LEU A 18 7.81 -8.67 3.83
N TYR A 19 8.14 -9.81 4.44
CA TYR A 19 8.71 -10.96 3.72
C TYR A 19 7.80 -11.39 2.57
N LEU A 20 6.51 -11.62 2.83
CA LEU A 20 5.56 -11.98 1.77
C LEU A 20 5.49 -10.92 0.67
N ARG A 21 5.50 -9.64 1.01
CA ARG A 21 5.42 -8.57 0.02
C ARG A 21 6.67 -8.46 -0.86
N TYR A 22 7.84 -8.79 -0.31
CA TYR A 22 9.11 -8.79 -1.03
C TYR A 22 9.32 -10.03 -1.91
N VAL A 23 8.98 -11.22 -1.42
CA VAL A 23 9.38 -12.47 -2.08
C VAL A 23 8.22 -13.41 -2.44
N GLY A 24 7.02 -13.17 -1.92
CA GLY A 24 5.86 -14.00 -2.21
C GLY A 24 5.38 -13.89 -3.65
N ASP A 25 4.77 -14.95 -4.17
CA ASP A 25 4.07 -14.90 -5.46
C ASP A 25 2.95 -13.85 -5.37
N PRO A 26 2.95 -12.81 -6.23
CA PRO A 26 1.92 -11.78 -6.25
C PRO A 26 0.49 -12.35 -6.26
N ARG A 27 0.26 -13.47 -6.94
CA ARG A 27 -1.07 -14.11 -7.04
C ARG A 27 -1.57 -14.68 -5.71
N SER A 28 -0.65 -14.98 -4.80
CA SER A 28 -0.98 -15.53 -3.48
C SER A 28 -1.19 -14.45 -2.42
N LEU A 29 -0.73 -13.21 -2.66
CA LEU A 29 -0.70 -12.15 -1.65
C LEU A 29 -2.06 -11.92 -0.99
N TRP A 30 -3.15 -11.82 -1.78
CA TRP A 30 -4.48 -11.59 -1.22
C TRP A 30 -4.87 -12.65 -0.18
N GLY A 31 -4.66 -13.94 -0.49
CA GLY A 31 -5.02 -15.04 0.42
C GLY A 31 -4.28 -15.00 1.75
N TRP A 32 -3.07 -14.42 1.79
CA TRP A 32 -2.32 -14.22 3.02
C TRP A 32 -2.75 -12.96 3.80
N PHE A 33 -3.15 -11.90 3.10
CA PHE A 33 -3.41 -10.58 3.68
C PHE A 33 -4.88 -10.37 4.07
N GLU A 34 -5.82 -11.03 3.40
CA GLU A 34 -7.27 -10.79 3.49
C GLU A 34 -7.82 -10.79 4.92
N GLN A 35 -7.38 -11.71 5.78
CA GLN A 35 -7.88 -11.76 7.16
C GLN A 35 -7.34 -10.64 8.06
N TYR A 36 -6.32 -9.91 7.62
CA TYR A 36 -5.62 -8.90 8.42
C TYR A 36 -5.90 -7.46 7.97
N VAL A 37 -6.54 -7.23 6.82
CA VAL A 37 -6.82 -5.85 6.34
C VAL A 37 -7.79 -5.08 7.25
N THR A 38 -8.50 -5.78 8.15
CA THR A 38 -9.38 -5.20 9.18
C THR A 38 -8.82 -5.37 10.59
N ASP A 39 -7.54 -5.71 10.73
CA ASP A 39 -6.93 -5.91 12.04
C ASP A 39 -6.72 -4.56 12.76
N GLU A 40 -7.30 -4.43 13.95
CA GLU A 40 -7.29 -3.22 14.75
C GLU A 40 -6.10 -3.13 15.73
N GLU A 41 -5.21 -4.14 15.79
CA GLU A 41 -4.06 -4.09 16.68
C GLU A 41 -3.12 -2.92 16.33
N GLU A 42 -2.88 -2.04 17.30
CA GLU A 42 -2.04 -0.86 17.12
C GLU A 42 -0.54 -1.14 17.30
N PHE A 43 0.27 -0.55 16.44
CA PHE A 43 1.73 -0.53 16.59
C PHE A 43 2.35 0.68 15.85
N ALA A 44 3.66 0.87 15.99
CA ALA A 44 4.40 1.92 15.30
C ALA A 44 5.36 1.30 14.26
N PRO A 45 5.03 1.31 12.96
CA PRO A 45 5.84 0.65 11.93
C PRO A 45 7.16 1.37 11.60
N GLY A 46 7.33 2.62 12.05
CA GLY A 46 8.52 3.44 11.79
C GLY A 46 9.12 4.02 13.07
N CYS A 47 10.32 4.57 12.95
CA CYS A 47 11.08 5.17 14.06
C CYS A 47 10.51 6.50 14.58
N ASN A 48 9.54 7.10 13.88
CA ASN A 48 8.92 8.38 14.25
C ASN A 48 7.84 8.26 15.36
N GLY A 49 7.56 7.03 15.83
CA GLY A 49 6.57 6.77 16.87
C GLY A 49 5.11 6.98 16.45
N LYS A 50 4.84 7.26 15.16
CA LYS A 50 3.45 7.37 14.66
C LYS A 50 2.81 6.00 14.68
N LYS A 51 1.70 5.90 15.42
CA LYS A 51 0.91 4.67 15.53
C LYS A 51 -0.03 4.51 14.33
N THR A 52 -0.32 3.26 14.00
CA THR A 52 -1.35 2.84 13.05
C THR A 52 -1.85 1.45 13.45
N THR A 53 -2.92 0.96 12.81
CA THR A 53 -3.38 -0.41 12.99
C THR A 53 -2.68 -1.36 12.02
N MET A 54 -2.61 -2.64 12.37
CA MET A 54 -2.09 -3.68 11.47
C MET A 54 -2.84 -3.69 10.14
N GLY A 55 -4.17 -3.52 10.15
CA GLY A 55 -5.01 -3.46 8.94
C GLY A 55 -4.62 -2.34 7.99
N VAL A 56 -4.38 -1.14 8.51
CA VAL A 56 -3.92 -0.01 7.69
C VAL A 56 -2.51 -0.28 7.15
N PHE A 57 -1.61 -0.81 7.98
CA PHE A 57 -0.26 -1.15 7.55
C PHE A 57 -0.24 -2.18 6.41
N VAL A 58 -0.99 -3.28 6.52
CA VAL A 58 -1.01 -4.30 5.46
C VAL A 58 -1.70 -3.82 4.19
N CYS A 59 -2.70 -2.92 4.28
CA CYS A 59 -3.28 -2.26 3.12
C CYS A 59 -2.22 -1.42 2.38
N ASP A 60 -1.43 -0.62 3.10
CA ASP A 60 -0.35 0.17 2.51
C ASP A 60 0.71 -0.70 1.83
N LEU A 61 1.06 -1.85 2.42
CA LEU A 61 1.98 -2.80 1.80
C LEU A 61 1.47 -3.33 0.45
N LEU A 62 0.16 -3.53 0.30
CA LEU A 62 -0.44 -4.03 -0.94
C LEU A 62 -0.61 -2.92 -2.00
N LEU A 63 -0.98 -1.72 -1.56
CA LEU A 63 -1.39 -0.62 -2.42
C LEU A 63 -0.24 0.29 -2.84
N ASP A 64 0.80 0.43 -2.02
CA ASP A 64 1.97 1.22 -2.35
C ASP A 64 3.14 0.34 -2.82
N GLN A 65 3.91 0.88 -3.76
CA GLN A 65 5.17 0.30 -4.17
C GLN A 65 6.33 0.78 -3.28
N TYR A 66 6.22 1.98 -2.69
CA TYR A 66 7.25 2.54 -1.82
C TYR A 66 7.10 2.03 -0.38
N TYR A 67 8.22 1.67 0.22
CA TYR A 67 8.32 1.31 1.63
C TYR A 67 9.55 1.97 2.23
N PHE A 68 9.35 3.06 2.96
CA PHE A 68 10.41 3.93 3.46
C PHE A 68 11.46 4.22 2.38
N ASP A 69 12.72 3.83 2.60
CA ASP A 69 13.82 4.08 1.67
C ASP A 69 13.98 2.99 0.59
N THR A 70 13.01 2.11 0.45
CA THR A 70 13.04 0.94 -0.44
C THR A 70 11.82 0.85 -1.35
N LEU A 71 11.94 0.03 -2.39
CA LEU A 71 10.88 -0.25 -3.36
C LEU A 71 10.54 -1.73 -3.33
N PHE A 72 9.25 -2.04 -3.24
CA PHE A 72 8.80 -3.40 -3.44
C PHE A 72 8.87 -3.79 -4.93
N PRO A 73 9.06 -5.10 -5.23
CA PRO A 73 8.79 -5.64 -6.55
C PRO A 73 7.37 -5.30 -7.01
N ARG A 74 7.24 -4.97 -8.29
CA ARG A 74 5.96 -4.56 -8.88
C ARG A 74 4.98 -5.73 -8.88
N ILE A 75 3.81 -5.52 -8.28
CA ILE A 75 2.67 -6.44 -8.42
C ILE A 75 2.14 -6.31 -9.86
N PRO A 76 1.96 -7.41 -10.61
CA PRO A 76 1.36 -7.37 -11.94
C PRO A 76 0.00 -6.66 -11.89
N VAL A 77 -0.26 -5.76 -12.85
CA VAL A 77 -1.47 -4.93 -12.87
C VAL A 77 -2.77 -5.73 -12.71
N PRO A 78 -2.97 -6.90 -13.35
CA PRO A 78 -4.20 -7.69 -13.15
C PRO A 78 -4.39 -8.14 -11.70
N VAL A 79 -3.30 -8.47 -11.01
CA VAL A 79 -3.31 -8.89 -9.61
C VAL A 79 -3.62 -7.70 -8.70
N LEU A 80 -2.98 -6.56 -8.95
CA LEU A 80 -3.28 -5.33 -8.19
C LEU A 80 -4.76 -4.94 -8.32
N ARG A 81 -5.32 -4.97 -9.55
CA ARG A 81 -6.75 -4.70 -9.78
C ARG A 81 -7.66 -5.66 -9.01
N GLN A 82 -7.29 -6.93 -8.91
CA GLN A 82 -8.03 -7.91 -8.12
C GLN A 82 -7.99 -7.59 -6.63
N ILE A 83 -6.82 -7.24 -6.10
CA ILE A 83 -6.65 -6.81 -4.70
C ILE A 83 -7.51 -5.57 -4.41
N THR A 84 -7.42 -4.54 -5.25
CA THR A 84 -8.24 -3.32 -5.13
C THR A 84 -9.73 -3.62 -5.11
N ALA A 85 -10.22 -4.46 -6.05
CA ALA A 85 -11.63 -4.84 -6.10
C ALA A 85 -12.09 -5.61 -4.85
N ASN A 86 -11.20 -6.40 -4.23
CA ASN A 86 -11.53 -7.08 -2.99
C ASN A 86 -11.64 -6.10 -1.81
N LEU A 87 -10.72 -5.14 -1.69
CA LEU A 87 -10.80 -4.07 -0.69
C LEU A 87 -12.09 -3.25 -0.84
N GLU A 88 -12.47 -2.89 -2.06
CA GLU A 88 -13.73 -2.18 -2.34
C GLU A 88 -14.95 -2.99 -1.91
N ARG A 89 -14.96 -4.30 -2.17
CA ARG A 89 -16.06 -5.19 -1.74
C ARG A 89 -16.18 -5.25 -0.22
N MET A 90 -15.06 -5.15 0.49
CA MET A 90 -14.99 -5.06 1.95
C MET A 90 -15.26 -3.64 2.47
N LYS A 91 -15.53 -2.67 1.59
CA LYS A 91 -15.74 -1.25 1.90
C LYS A 91 -14.53 -0.58 2.58
N LEU A 92 -13.32 -1.03 2.24
CA LEU A 92 -12.07 -0.47 2.73
C LEU A 92 -11.50 0.56 1.75
N SER A 93 -10.64 1.45 2.24
CA SER A 93 -9.93 2.42 1.40
C SER A 93 -9.00 1.70 0.42
N VAL A 94 -8.98 2.19 -0.82
CA VAL A 94 -8.05 1.75 -1.88
C VAL A 94 -6.90 2.72 -2.10
N GLN A 95 -6.84 3.80 -1.31
CA GLN A 95 -5.75 4.75 -1.30
C GLN A 95 -4.83 4.43 -0.12
N PRO A 96 -3.50 4.36 -0.31
CA PRO A 96 -2.55 4.21 0.78
C PRO A 96 -2.70 5.33 1.81
N ALA A 97 -2.67 4.99 3.09
CA ALA A 97 -2.71 5.93 4.22
C ALA A 97 -1.36 6.61 4.46
N GLY A 98 -0.27 6.08 3.90
CA GLY A 98 1.08 6.62 3.98
C GLY A 98 1.82 6.29 5.27
N VAL A 99 1.44 5.20 5.93
CA VAL A 99 2.02 4.78 7.21
C VAL A 99 3.37 4.06 7.04
N THR A 100 3.71 3.67 5.82
CA THR A 100 4.96 3.01 5.43
C THR A 100 6.06 3.98 4.97
N GLY A 101 5.98 5.26 5.36
CA GLY A 101 7.07 6.22 5.10
C GLY A 101 7.00 6.93 3.76
N THR A 102 5.80 7.12 3.20
CA THR A 102 5.55 7.92 1.98
C THR A 102 5.66 9.43 2.25
N GLY A 103 6.65 9.85 3.05
CA GLY A 103 6.93 11.25 3.33
C GLY A 103 7.54 11.95 2.12
N GLY A 104 6.73 12.36 1.15
CA GLY A 104 7.05 13.49 0.26
C GLY A 104 7.21 13.20 -1.23
N ARG A 105 7.27 11.95 -1.70
CA ARG A 105 7.42 11.70 -3.16
C ARG A 105 6.11 11.70 -3.94
N HIS A 106 4.98 11.27 -3.33
CA HIS A 106 3.68 11.26 -4.01
C HIS A 106 2.95 12.61 -4.01
N SER A 107 3.45 13.64 -3.30
CA SER A 107 2.88 14.99 -3.34
C SER A 107 3.30 15.81 -4.58
N SER A 108 3.99 15.20 -5.56
CA SER A 108 4.51 15.91 -6.74
C SER A 108 3.72 15.67 -8.04
N ASP A 109 2.61 14.92 -8.00
CA ASP A 109 1.84 14.65 -9.24
C ASP A 109 0.78 15.72 -9.58
N ASP A 110 0.66 16.80 -8.78
CA ASP A 110 -0.18 17.98 -9.11
C ASP A 110 0.50 18.95 -10.10
N THR A 111 1.67 18.59 -10.66
CA THR A 111 2.34 19.38 -11.71
C THR A 111 2.19 18.80 -13.12
N ALA A 112 1.49 17.67 -13.29
CA ALA A 112 1.22 17.08 -14.59
C ALA A 112 -0.14 17.52 -15.20
N ARG A 113 -0.59 18.75 -14.94
CA ARG A 113 -1.64 19.36 -15.79
C ARG A 113 -1.06 19.51 -17.19
N ARG A 114 -1.44 18.59 -18.09
CA ARG A 114 -1.19 18.68 -19.54
C ARG A 114 -1.43 20.14 -19.98
N PRO A 115 -0.44 20.83 -20.57
CA PRO A 115 -0.72 22.12 -21.18
C PRO A 115 -1.81 21.95 -22.24
N PRO A 116 -2.75 22.91 -22.36
CA PRO A 116 -3.82 22.82 -23.36
C PRO A 116 -3.19 22.65 -24.74
N SER A 117 -3.74 21.70 -25.52
CA SER A 117 -3.21 21.36 -26.84
C SER A 117 -3.00 22.58 -27.72
N VAL A 118 -2.00 22.55 -28.60
CA VAL A 118 -1.63 23.59 -29.58
C VAL A 118 -2.82 24.17 -30.35
N LYS A 119 -3.92 23.42 -30.50
CA LYS A 119 -5.16 23.88 -31.14
C LYS A 119 -5.84 25.06 -30.43
N ALA A 120 -5.62 25.27 -29.13
CA ALA A 120 -6.21 26.40 -28.40
C ALA A 120 -5.44 27.73 -28.58
N ALA A 121 -4.18 27.68 -29.03
CA ALA A 121 -3.33 28.87 -29.13
C ALA A 121 -3.49 29.65 -30.46
N LEU A 122 -4.17 29.08 -31.46
CA LEU A 122 -4.28 29.65 -32.81
C LEU A 122 -5.67 30.24 -33.14
N SER A 123 -6.55 30.41 -32.15
CA SER A 123 -7.91 30.96 -32.36
C SER A 123 -8.04 32.45 -32.01
N VAL A 124 -6.96 33.22 -32.07
CA VAL A 124 -7.04 34.68 -32.03
C VAL A 124 -6.26 35.25 -33.21
N SER A 125 -6.94 35.42 -34.33
CA SER A 125 -6.66 36.42 -35.37
C SER A 125 -7.91 36.58 -36.22
#